data_AF-B6BJV5-F1
#
_entry.id   AF-B6BJV5-F1
#
_cell.length_a   1.000
_cell.length_b   1.000
_cell.length_c   1.000
_cell.angle_alpha   90.00
_cell.angle_beta   90.00
_cell.angle_gamma   90.00
#
_symmetry.space_group_name_H-M   'P 1'
#
loop_
_entity.id
_entity.type
_entity.pdbx_description
1 polymer ?
#
loop_
_entity_poly.entity_id
_entity_poly.type
_entity_poly.pdbx_seq_one_letter_code
_entity_poly.pdbx_strand_id
1 'polypeptide(L)'
;MHEQIIDALKEQYPRDLRKQVVKSILRNEKSDDKEALKSSYNILNKIFSYIMSELNWSISNNTNDWDETPLKILIEVFPKIETTKWFKDQQLSVSKSIKLEGHFN
;
A
#
# COMPACT_ATOMS: atom_id res chain seq x y z
N MET A 1 6.68 -16.65 4.24
CA MET A 1 7.88 -15.80 4.12
C MET A 1 7.59 -14.32 4.42
N HIS A 2 6.41 -13.78 4.11
CA HIS A 2 6.05 -12.39 4.43
C HIS A 2 5.68 -12.12 5.91
N GLU A 3 5.55 -13.16 6.73
CA GLU A 3 5.19 -13.04 8.16
C GLU A 3 6.18 -12.16 8.94
N GLN A 4 7.47 -12.21 8.64
CA GLN A 4 8.48 -11.38 9.30
C GLN A 4 8.25 -9.88 9.04
N ILE A 5 7.88 -9.51 7.82
CA ILE A 5 7.56 -8.12 7.45
C ILE A 5 6.27 -7.68 8.15
N ILE A 6 5.27 -8.57 8.18
CA ILE A 6 4.00 -8.33 8.87
C ILE A 6 4.22 -8.13 10.37
N ASP A 7 5.02 -8.97 11.02
CA ASP A 7 5.33 -8.85 12.45
C ASP A 7 6.17 -7.59 12.75
N ALA A 8 7.20 -7.29 11.94
CA ALA A 8 7.98 -6.07 12.09
C ALA A 8 7.10 -4.81 11.97
N LEU A 9 6.14 -4.80 11.04
CA LEU A 9 5.18 -3.71 10.91
C LEU A 9 4.15 -3.69 12.05
N LYS A 10 3.71 -4.83 12.56
CA LYS A 10 2.79 -4.91 13.70
C LYS A 10 3.47 -4.49 15.01
N GLU A 11 4.78 -4.69 15.13
CA GLU A 11 5.60 -4.25 16.25
C GLU A 11 5.84 -2.73 16.21
N GLN A 12 6.26 -2.20 15.05
CA GLN A 12 6.44 -0.76 14.86
C GLN A 12 5.14 0.03 14.95
N TYR A 13 4.04 -0.53 14.43
CA TYR A 13 2.73 0.10 14.46
C TYR A 13 1.78 -0.70 15.37
N PRO A 14 1.59 -0.28 16.64
CA PRO A 14 0.66 -0.94 17.54
C PRO A 14 -0.76 -0.93 16.96
N ARG A 15 -1.58 -1.90 17.38
CA ARG A 15 -2.93 -2.12 16.83
C ARG A 15 -3.79 -0.85 16.80
N ASP A 16 -3.69 0.00 17.82
CA ASP A 16 -4.43 1.25 17.87
C ASP A 16 -3.97 2.23 16.79
N LEU A 17 -2.66 2.42 16.66
CA LEU A 17 -2.07 3.29 15.63
C LEU A 17 -2.45 2.83 14.22
N ARG A 18 -2.42 1.51 13.95
CA ARG A 18 -2.86 0.95 12.65
C ARG A 18 -4.30 1.30 12.33
N LYS A 19 -5.19 1.26 13.32
CA LYS A 19 -6.60 1.69 13.16
C LYS A 19 -6.71 3.21 12.99
N GLN A 20 -5.93 3.99 13.74
CA GLN A 20 -5.96 5.44 13.67
C GLN A 20 -5.49 5.95 12.30
N VAL A 21 -4.45 5.36 11.73
CA VAL A 21 -3.97 5.67 10.38
C VAL A 21 -5.10 5.52 9.36
N VAL A 22 -5.76 4.36 9.31
CA VAL A 22 -6.86 4.11 8.36
C VAL A 22 -8.04 5.04 8.61
N LYS A 23 -8.41 5.28 9.87
CA LYS A 23 -9.48 6.22 10.22
C LYS A 23 -9.16 7.65 9.78
N SER A 24 -7.91 8.09 9.97
CA SER A 24 -7.46 9.44 9.59
C SER A 24 -7.56 9.61 8.07
N ILE A 25 -7.09 8.63 7.30
CA ILE A 25 -7.20 8.63 5.84
C ILE A 25 -8.66 8.72 5.41
N LEU A 26 -9.52 7.82 5.89
CA LEU A 26 -10.94 7.79 5.53
C LEU A 26 -11.66 9.09 5.94
N ARG A 27 -11.26 9.71 7.05
CA ARG A 27 -11.79 11.01 7.47
C ARG A 27 -11.36 12.10 6.49
N ASN A 28 -10.07 12.18 6.17
CA ASN A 28 -9.53 13.21 5.28
C ASN A 28 -10.08 13.06 3.85
N GLU A 29 -10.27 11.83 3.37
CA GLU A 29 -10.91 11.53 2.08
C GLU A 29 -12.38 12.00 2.01
N LYS A 30 -13.09 12.00 3.16
CA LYS A 30 -14.47 12.49 3.26
C LYS A 30 -14.56 14.00 3.40
N SER A 31 -13.60 14.60 4.10
CA SER A 31 -13.54 16.05 4.33
C SER A 31 -12.94 16.84 3.16
N ASP A 32 -12.41 16.15 2.13
CA ASP A 32 -11.67 16.74 1.00
C ASP A 32 -10.52 17.68 1.43
N ASP A 33 -9.96 17.44 2.63
CA ASP A 33 -8.84 18.19 3.15
C ASP A 33 -7.56 17.76 2.43
N LYS A 34 -7.22 18.48 1.36
CA LYS A 34 -6.12 18.12 0.45
C LYS A 34 -4.76 18.09 1.14
N GLU A 35 -4.52 18.95 2.12
CA GLU A 35 -3.25 19.00 2.85
C GLU A 35 -3.12 17.83 3.81
N ALA A 36 -4.17 17.57 4.60
CA ALA A 36 -4.22 16.43 5.51
C ALA A 36 -4.18 15.10 4.75
N LEU A 37 -4.84 15.03 3.60
CA LEU A 37 -4.84 13.86 2.72
C LEU A 37 -3.44 13.59 2.14
N LYS A 38 -2.77 14.63 1.63
CA LYS A 38 -1.39 14.52 1.12
C LYS A 38 -0.43 14.00 2.19
N SER A 39 -0.52 14.53 3.42
CA SER A 39 0.29 14.06 4.53
C SER A 39 0.00 12.58 4.87
N SER A 40 -1.28 12.20 4.90
CA SER A 40 -1.71 10.83 5.19
C SER A 40 -1.22 9.84 4.12
N TYR A 41 -1.31 10.20 2.84
CA TYR A 41 -0.83 9.38 1.74
C TYR A 41 0.70 9.28 1.71
N ASN A 42 1.41 10.33 2.10
CA ASN A 42 2.87 10.29 2.18
C ASN A 42 3.36 9.26 3.21
N ILE A 43 2.65 9.14 4.34
CA ILE A 43 2.94 8.10 5.35
C ILE A 43 2.72 6.70 4.75
N LEU A 44 1.59 6.47 4.07
CA LEU A 44 1.34 5.19 3.39
C LEU A 44 2.39 4.88 2.33
N ASN A 45 2.78 5.86 1.51
CA ASN A 45 3.81 5.67 0.50
C ASN A 45 5.14 5.24 1.12
N LYS A 46 5.55 5.82 2.26
CA LYS A 46 6.77 5.40 2.97
C LYS A 46 6.68 3.96 3.48
N ILE A 47 5.55 3.59 4.07
CA ILE A 47 5.32 2.22 4.55
C ILE A 47 5.31 1.24 3.37
N PHE A 48 4.67 1.61 2.28
CA PHE A 48 4.60 0.80 1.06
C PHE A 48 5.98 0.64 0.41
N SER A 49 6.78 1.72 0.32
CA SER A 49 8.16 1.66 -0.16
C SER A 49 9.04 0.78 0.73
N TYR A 50 8.85 0.81 2.05
CA TYR A 50 9.53 -0.11 2.96
C TYR A 50 9.15 -1.57 2.66
N ILE A 51 7.85 -1.87 2.53
CA ILE A 51 7.39 -3.23 2.18
C ILE A 51 8.00 -3.70 0.86
N MET A 52 8.00 -2.85 -0.18
CA MET A 52 8.62 -3.19 -1.46
C MET A 52 10.13 -3.44 -1.32
N SER A 53 10.83 -2.62 -0.53
CA SER A 53 12.26 -2.82 -0.26
C SER A 53 12.54 -4.14 0.45
N GLU A 54 11.76 -4.49 1.47
CA GLU A 54 11.92 -5.74 2.23
C GLU A 54 11.60 -6.97 1.37
N LEU A 55 10.69 -6.84 0.42
CA LEU A 55 10.40 -7.88 -0.57
C LEU A 55 11.47 -7.97 -1.67
N ASN A 56 12.54 -7.18 -1.57
CA ASN A 56 13.58 -7.01 -2.59
C ASN A 56 12.98 -6.70 -3.98
N TRP A 57 11.84 -6.01 -3.95
CA TRP A 57 11.08 -5.61 -5.13
C TRP A 57 11.72 -4.38 -5.73
N SER A 58 12.70 -4.61 -6.59
CA SER A 58 13.21 -3.57 -7.48
C SER A 58 12.38 -3.61 -8.75
N ILE A 59 11.80 -2.46 -9.14
CA ILE A 59 11.01 -2.26 -10.37
C ILE A 59 11.73 -2.78 -11.64
N SER A 60 13.02 -3.08 -11.56
CA SER A 60 13.90 -3.32 -12.70
C SER A 60 14.15 -4.77 -13.16
N ASN A 61 13.64 -5.84 -12.53
CA ASN A 61 14.06 -7.20 -12.97
C ASN A 61 12.97 -8.28 -13.16
N ASN A 62 11.69 -8.05 -12.84
CA ASN A 62 10.64 -9.06 -13.07
C ASN A 62 9.39 -8.42 -13.69
N THR A 63 9.47 -8.09 -14.98
CA THR A 63 8.33 -7.61 -15.75
C THR A 63 7.25 -8.69 -15.98
N ASN A 64 7.57 -9.97 -15.74
CA ASN A 64 6.62 -11.07 -15.93
C ASN A 64 5.88 -11.54 -14.66
N ASP A 65 6.26 -11.09 -13.47
CA ASP A 65 5.71 -11.59 -12.20
C ASP A 65 5.41 -10.42 -11.26
N TRP A 66 4.47 -9.57 -11.69
CA TRP A 66 3.97 -8.49 -10.86
C TRP A 66 3.01 -9.07 -9.81
N ASP A 67 3.47 -9.12 -8.57
CA ASP A 67 2.85 -9.83 -7.45
C ASP A 67 2.15 -8.86 -6.49
N GLU A 68 0.91 -9.19 -6.12
CA GLU A 68 0.07 -8.35 -5.25
C GLU A 68 0.49 -8.41 -3.77
N THR A 69 1.57 -9.12 -3.41
CA THR A 69 1.89 -9.30 -1.99
C THR A 69 2.24 -8.03 -1.22
N PRO A 70 2.82 -6.96 -1.79
CA PRO A 70 2.96 -5.70 -1.06
C PRO A 70 1.60 -5.15 -0.60
N LEU A 71 0.56 -5.27 -1.44
CA LEU A 71 -0.79 -4.83 -1.12
C LEU A 71 -1.48 -5.80 -0.15
N LYS A 72 -1.27 -7.12 -0.27
CA LYS A 72 -1.77 -8.11 0.69
C LYS A 72 -1.18 -7.91 2.09
N ILE A 73 0.12 -7.62 2.19
CA ILE A 73 0.78 -7.28 3.47
C ILE A 73 0.12 -6.05 4.09
N LEU A 74 -0.18 -5.02 3.28
CA LEU A 74 -0.89 -3.85 3.79
C LEU A 74 -2.28 -4.18 4.34
N ILE A 75 -3.05 -5.06 3.68
CA ILE A 75 -4.38 -5.51 4.19
C ILE A 75 -4.23 -6.23 5.54
N GLU A 76 -3.24 -7.11 5.66
CA GLU A 76 -2.96 -7.88 6.88
C GLU A 76 -2.52 -7.01 8.06
N VAL A 77 -1.79 -5.93 7.78
CA VAL A 77 -1.29 -5.01 8.80
C VAL A 77 -2.33 -3.93 9.13
N PHE A 78 -2.89 -3.25 8.12
CA PHE A 78 -3.76 -2.08 8.28
C PHE A 78 -5.22 -2.44 8.00
N PRO A 79 -6.06 -2.52 9.05
CA PRO A 79 -7.43 -2.99 8.89
C PRO A 79 -8.26 -2.02 8.04
N LYS A 80 -8.95 -2.54 7.02
CA LYS A 80 -9.80 -1.78 6.08
C LYS A 80 -9.06 -0.81 5.16
N ILE A 81 -7.74 -0.92 5.05
CA ILE A 81 -6.95 -0.07 4.13
C ILE A 81 -7.45 -0.17 2.68
N GLU A 82 -7.94 -1.35 2.28
CA GLU A 82 -8.55 -1.63 0.97
C GLU A 82 -9.76 -0.75 0.62
N THR A 83 -10.39 -0.15 1.63
CA THR A 83 -11.55 0.74 1.44
C THR A 83 -11.16 2.17 1.09
N THR A 84 -9.90 2.54 1.30
CA THR A 84 -9.38 3.89 1.00
C THR A 84 -9.24 4.11 -0.50
N LYS A 85 -9.35 5.37 -0.94
CA LYS A 85 -9.08 5.76 -2.33
C LYS A 85 -7.62 5.49 -2.69
N TRP A 86 -6.68 5.74 -1.75
CA TRP A 86 -5.25 5.46 -1.97
C TRP A 86 -5.01 4.01 -2.38
N PHE A 87 -5.57 3.04 -1.64
CA PHE A 87 -5.33 1.63 -1.92
C PHE A 87 -5.89 1.22 -3.28
N LYS A 88 -7.09 1.71 -3.62
CA LYS A 88 -7.70 1.48 -4.93
C LYS A 88 -6.88 2.08 -6.06
N ASP A 89 -6.31 3.27 -5.86
CA ASP A 89 -5.44 3.91 -6.84
C ASP A 89 -4.15 3.12 -7.07
N GLN A 90 -3.57 2.54 -6.00
CA GLN A 90 -2.45 1.62 -6.13
C GLN A 90 -2.86 0.35 -6.88
N GLN A 91 -3.97 -0.31 -6.52
CA GLN A 91 -4.48 -1.48 -7.27
C GLN A 91 -4.73 -1.17 -8.75
N LEU A 92 -5.28 0.00 -9.07
CA LEU A 92 -5.52 0.44 -10.44
C LEU A 92 -4.22 0.73 -11.19
N SER A 93 -3.23 1.35 -10.51
CA SER A 93 -1.91 1.59 -11.08
C SER A 93 -1.20 0.27 -11.39
N VAL A 94 -1.28 -0.69 -10.47
CA VAL A 94 -0.79 -2.07 -10.67
C VAL A 94 -1.50 -2.74 -11.85
N SER A 95 -2.84 -2.66 -11.91
CA SER A 95 -3.65 -3.25 -12.97
C SER A 95 -3.39 -2.63 -14.36
N LYS A 96 -3.09 -1.32 -14.41
CA LYS A 96 -2.79 -0.61 -15.66
C LYS A 96 -1.43 -0.97 -16.22
N SER A 97 -0.42 -1.16 -15.38
CA SER A 97 0.91 -1.62 -15.80
C SER A 97 0.84 -2.99 -16.49
N ILE A 98 0.07 -3.92 -15.93
CA ILE A 98 -0.14 -5.27 -16.50
C ILE A 98 -0.87 -5.21 -17.86
N LYS A 99 -1.85 -4.30 -18.02
CA LYS A 99 -2.57 -4.15 -19.30
C LYS A 99 -1.73 -3.53 -20.42
N LEU A 100 -0.75 -2.70 -20.11
CA LEU A 100 0.12 -2.08 -21.10
C LEU A 100 1.14 -3.07 -21.69
N GLU A 101 1.57 -4.08 -20.94
CA GLU A 101 2.44 -5.16 -21.46
C GLU A 101 1.70 -6.17 -22.35
N GLY A 102 0.37 -6.26 -22.24
CA GLY A 102 -0.44 -7.13 -23.09
C GLY A 102 -0.77 -6.57 -24.49
N HIS A 103 -0.35 -5.35 -24.82
CA HIS A 103 -0.67 -4.66 -26.07
C HIS A 103 0.54 -4.44 -27.01
N PHE A 104 1.67 -5.09 -26.71
CA PHE A 104 2.82 -5.22 -27.61
C PHE A 104 3.08 -6.71 -27.88
N ASN A 105 2.22 -7.32 -28.69
CA ASN A 105 2.55 -8.52 -29.46
C ASN A 105 1.80 -8.46 -30.79
#